data_AF-A0A957L9Z3-F1
#
_entry.id   AF-A0A957L9Z3-F1
#
_cell.length_a   1.000
_cell.length_b   1.000
_cell.length_c   1.000
_cell.angle_alpha   90.00
_cell.angle_beta   90.00
_cell.angle_gamma   90.00
#
_symmetry.space_group_name_H-M   'P 1'
#
loop_
_entity.id
_entity.type
_entity.pdbx_description
1 polymer ?
#
loop_
_entity_poly.entity_id
_entity_poly.type
_entity_poly.pdbx_seq_one_letter_code
_entity_poly.pdbx_strand_id
1 'polypeptide(L)'
;MKKFFSTLLFVIILGSLTSLAYLAIPRQDAVVAGSALATEVVAAQPQSPSAPAASLVYNAVALPLDVSSNWASQGIAFNAAGLATYVGSPVKQVARWNPNVSPPQFDTWFVDDGEGIVDGNFVFDPSDFPLEVGGSYWIQIDSSDPNLDVVSFVGDVPAEGAVSFTLKGGTGTCANNQIMVPLDQYDQNINNGADLAANIATANSISVNAIQQVLRWNPTTIPAQFDVWYVADGEGIVNGDFVFDPNLFVVEIGHPYWVCMASSGDGAVWPQ
;
A
#
# COMPACT_ATOMS: atom_id res chain seq x y z
N MET A 1 -23.70 26.16 5.39
CA MET A 1 -23.74 25.26 6.56
C MET A 1 -23.65 23.77 6.21
N LYS A 2 -24.22 23.26 5.11
CA LYS A 2 -24.08 21.84 4.71
C LYS A 2 -22.64 21.39 4.34
N LYS A 3 -21.77 22.31 3.88
CA LYS A 3 -20.37 21.98 3.55
C LYS A 3 -19.46 21.79 4.77
N PHE A 4 -19.83 22.32 5.94
CA PHE A 4 -19.01 22.23 7.16
C PHE A 4 -19.19 20.91 7.93
N PHE A 5 -20.36 20.26 7.76
CA PHE A 5 -20.64 18.97 8.40
C PHE A 5 -20.02 17.77 7.66
N SER A 6 -19.72 17.89 6.36
CA SER A 6 -19.11 16.80 5.59
C SER A 6 -17.62 16.63 5.88
N THR A 7 -16.91 17.73 6.11
CA THR A 7 -15.48 17.70 6.45
C THR A 7 -15.25 17.16 7.87
N LEU A 8 -16.16 17.46 8.80
CA LEU A 8 -16.06 16.97 10.18
C LEU A 8 -16.37 15.46 10.31
N LEU A 9 -17.22 14.90 9.45
CA LEU A 9 -17.52 13.47 9.45
C LEU A 9 -16.38 12.62 8.85
N PHE A 10 -15.60 13.18 7.91
CA PHE A 10 -14.46 12.50 7.30
C PHE A 10 -13.26 12.37 8.24
N VAL A 11 -13.04 13.36 9.11
CA VAL A 11 -12.00 13.33 10.16
C VAL A 11 -12.29 12.24 11.21
N ILE A 12 -13.57 11.89 11.43
CA ILE A 12 -13.95 10.87 12.42
C ILE A 12 -13.71 9.45 11.89
N ILE A 13 -13.83 9.22 10.58
CA ILE A 13 -13.59 7.90 9.96
C ILE A 13 -12.08 7.62 9.84
N LEU A 14 -11.24 8.64 9.64
CA LEU A 14 -9.77 8.48 9.78
C LEU A 14 -9.31 8.42 11.25
N GLY A 15 -10.09 8.98 12.19
CA GLY A 15 -9.78 8.94 13.63
C GLY A 15 -9.97 7.59 14.31
N SER A 16 -10.74 6.67 13.71
CA SER A 16 -10.93 5.32 14.28
C SER A 16 -9.76 4.37 14.04
N LEU A 17 -8.81 4.71 13.16
CA LEU A 17 -7.58 3.94 12.97
C LEU A 17 -6.46 4.39 13.92
N THR A 18 -6.53 5.59 14.50
CA THR A 18 -5.53 6.08 15.47
C THR A 18 -5.80 5.62 16.92
N SER A 19 -6.98 5.07 17.21
CA SER A 19 -7.37 4.70 18.58
C SER A 19 -6.76 3.38 19.06
N LEU A 20 -6.20 2.55 18.16
CA LEU A 20 -5.55 1.28 18.53
C LEU A 20 -4.06 1.41 18.90
N ALA A 21 -3.43 2.56 18.66
CA ALA A 21 -2.01 2.79 18.98
C ALA A 21 -1.76 3.33 20.40
N TYR A 22 -2.80 3.55 21.22
CA TYR A 22 -2.69 4.35 22.44
C TYR A 22 -2.32 3.58 23.73
N LEU A 23 -2.01 2.28 23.67
CA LEU A 23 -1.85 1.46 24.88
C LEU A 23 -0.48 0.84 25.15
N ALA A 24 0.57 1.18 24.40
CA ALA A 24 1.92 0.67 24.67
C ALA A 24 3.00 1.75 24.57
N ILE A 25 3.24 2.48 25.66
CA ILE A 25 4.45 3.30 25.82
C ILE A 25 5.17 2.90 27.10
N PRO A 26 6.36 2.28 27.03
CA PRO A 26 7.41 2.47 28.01
C PRO A 26 8.35 3.61 27.59
N ARG A 27 8.70 4.45 28.57
CA ARG A 27 9.59 5.62 28.46
C ARG A 27 11.01 5.24 28.02
N GLN A 28 11.59 6.06 27.15
CA GLN A 28 13.03 6.08 26.85
C GLN A 28 13.83 6.66 28.02
N ASP A 29 14.97 6.03 28.33
CA ASP A 29 16.12 6.69 28.93
C ASP A 29 17.26 6.75 27.89
N ALA A 30 17.81 7.96 27.73
CA ALA A 30 18.85 8.35 26.79
C ALA A 30 20.26 7.97 27.29
N VAL A 31 21.24 7.72 26.39
CA VAL A 31 22.67 8.09 26.57
C VAL A 31 23.34 8.33 25.19
N VAL A 32 24.36 9.19 25.24
CA VAL A 32 25.03 10.03 24.24
C VAL A 32 26.40 9.49 23.78
N ALA A 33 26.81 9.93 22.57
CA ALA A 33 28.17 10.18 22.03
C ALA A 33 29.05 9.06 21.43
N GLY A 34 29.69 9.38 20.29
CA GLY A 34 31.10 9.05 20.05
C GLY A 34 31.58 8.84 18.60
N SER A 35 32.08 9.92 17.97
CA SER A 35 33.19 10.04 17.00
C SER A 35 33.36 9.10 15.77
N ALA A 36 33.57 9.75 14.63
CA ALA A 36 33.87 9.23 13.30
C ALA A 36 35.24 8.54 13.14
N LEU A 37 35.30 7.55 12.25
CA LEU A 37 36.49 7.13 11.50
C LEU A 37 36.07 6.67 10.08
N ALA A 38 36.83 7.10 9.09
CA ALA A 38 36.61 6.89 7.66
C ALA A 38 37.01 5.47 7.22
N THR A 39 36.14 4.79 6.47
CA THR A 39 36.50 3.55 5.74
C THR A 39 35.68 3.43 4.45
N GLU A 40 36.40 3.14 3.38
CA GLU A 40 36.06 2.66 2.02
C GLU A 40 34.60 2.64 1.54
N VAL A 41 34.38 3.30 0.39
CA VAL A 41 33.16 3.23 -0.44
C VAL A 41 33.07 1.84 -1.08
N VAL A 42 32.50 0.89 -0.36
CA VAL A 42 31.83 -0.27 -0.96
C VAL A 42 30.51 0.25 -1.53
N ALA A 43 30.21 -0.08 -2.80
CA ALA A 43 28.93 0.23 -3.41
C ALA A 43 27.80 -0.22 -2.47
N ALA A 44 27.10 0.75 -1.88
CA ALA A 44 26.03 0.47 -0.94
C ALA A 44 24.96 -0.33 -1.68
N GLN A 45 24.75 -1.58 -1.28
CA GLN A 45 23.44 -2.18 -1.50
C GLN A 45 22.41 -1.19 -0.90
N PRO A 46 21.27 -0.96 -1.57
CA PRO A 46 20.20 -0.16 -0.99
C PRO A 46 19.92 -0.72 0.40
N GLN A 47 20.27 0.05 1.43
CA GLN A 47 20.06 -0.37 2.80
C GLN A 47 18.56 -0.30 3.03
N SER A 48 17.95 -1.45 3.33
CA SER A 48 16.59 -1.48 3.85
C SER A 48 16.51 -0.49 5.02
N PRO A 49 15.48 0.37 5.07
CA PRO A 49 15.29 1.28 6.19
C PRO A 49 15.33 0.49 7.51
N SER A 50 16.04 1.02 8.51
CA SER A 50 16.05 0.42 9.84
C SER A 50 14.61 0.31 10.34
N ALA A 51 14.14 -0.90 10.63
CA ALA A 51 12.79 -1.13 11.13
C ALA A 51 12.54 -0.25 12.37
N PRO A 52 11.42 0.50 12.41
CA PRO A 52 11.08 1.28 13.59
C PRO A 52 10.91 0.37 14.82
N ALA A 53 11.21 0.92 16.00
CA ALA A 53 11.15 0.21 17.28
C ALA A 53 9.80 -0.50 17.50
N ALA A 54 9.87 -1.73 18.02
CA ALA A 54 8.80 -2.66 18.39
C ALA A 54 7.37 -2.09 18.22
N SER A 55 6.84 -2.25 17.02
CA SER A 55 5.48 -1.83 16.67
C SER A 55 4.94 -2.73 15.56
N LEU A 56 3.62 -2.92 15.54
CA LEU A 56 2.97 -3.62 14.43
C LEU A 56 2.97 -2.68 13.23
N VAL A 57 3.66 -3.08 12.16
CA VAL A 57 3.77 -2.28 10.93
C VAL A 57 2.98 -2.96 9.83
N TYR A 58 2.16 -2.18 9.14
CA TYR A 58 1.52 -2.65 7.92
C TYR A 58 2.40 -2.39 6.71
N ASN A 59 2.61 -3.44 5.93
CA ASN A 59 3.26 -3.41 4.64
C ASN A 59 2.23 -3.76 3.58
N ALA A 60 2.12 -2.95 2.54
CA ALA A 60 1.26 -3.27 1.43
C ALA A 60 2.10 -3.97 0.34
N VAL A 61 1.57 -5.07 -0.20
CA VAL A 61 2.20 -5.90 -1.23
C VAL A 61 1.17 -6.15 -2.34
N ALA A 62 1.63 -6.37 -3.56
CA ALA A 62 0.80 -6.92 -4.63
C ALA A 62 1.42 -8.24 -5.08
N LEU A 63 0.56 -9.19 -5.42
CA LEU A 63 1.02 -10.51 -5.80
C LEU A 63 1.39 -10.56 -7.28
N PRO A 64 2.53 -11.18 -7.65
CA PRO A 64 2.88 -11.43 -9.05
C PRO A 64 1.83 -12.24 -9.79
N LEU A 65 1.80 -12.18 -11.13
CA LEU A 65 0.77 -12.87 -11.91
C LEU A 65 0.89 -14.40 -11.89
N ASP A 66 2.11 -14.91 -11.79
CA ASP A 66 2.47 -16.33 -11.80
C ASP A 66 2.50 -16.97 -10.41
N VAL A 67 2.21 -16.17 -9.37
CA VAL A 67 2.29 -16.57 -7.97
C VAL A 67 1.47 -17.82 -7.67
N SER A 68 0.29 -17.96 -8.28
CA SER A 68 -0.65 -19.04 -7.97
C SER A 68 -0.12 -20.39 -8.44
N SER A 69 0.49 -20.45 -9.63
CA SER A 69 1.20 -21.63 -10.14
C SER A 69 2.45 -21.94 -9.33
N ASN A 70 3.22 -20.93 -8.95
CA ASN A 70 4.44 -21.11 -8.17
C ASN A 70 4.13 -21.66 -6.77
N TRP A 71 3.10 -21.14 -6.11
CA TRP A 71 2.66 -21.60 -4.80
C TRP A 71 2.04 -22.98 -4.83
N ALA A 72 1.25 -23.30 -5.86
CA ALA A 72 0.71 -24.64 -6.05
C ALA A 72 1.84 -25.69 -6.13
N SER A 73 2.94 -25.38 -6.82
CA SER A 73 4.11 -26.27 -6.89
C SER A 73 4.83 -26.49 -5.54
N GLN A 74 4.65 -25.56 -4.60
CA GLN A 74 5.22 -25.60 -3.25
C GLN A 74 4.22 -26.10 -2.19
N GLY A 75 3.00 -26.47 -2.60
CA GLY A 75 1.93 -26.91 -1.69
C GLY A 75 1.34 -25.78 -0.84
N ILE A 76 1.54 -24.52 -1.24
CA ILE A 76 0.97 -23.34 -0.58
C ILE A 76 -0.39 -23.03 -1.21
N ALA A 77 -1.42 -22.89 -0.37
CA ALA A 77 -2.76 -22.53 -0.83
C ALA A 77 -2.83 -21.05 -1.27
N PHE A 78 -3.58 -20.74 -2.32
CA PHE A 78 -3.74 -19.37 -2.80
C PHE A 78 -4.83 -18.60 -2.03
N ASN A 79 -4.59 -18.43 -0.73
CA ASN A 79 -5.50 -17.78 0.24
C ASN A 79 -4.71 -17.00 1.31
N ALA A 80 -5.40 -16.28 2.20
CA ALA A 80 -4.75 -15.44 3.21
C ALA A 80 -3.76 -16.20 4.12
N ALA A 81 -4.08 -17.43 4.52
CA ALA A 81 -3.17 -18.27 5.31
C ALA A 81 -1.92 -18.70 4.52
N GLY A 82 -2.08 -19.00 3.23
CA GLY A 82 -0.95 -19.28 2.35
C GLY A 82 -0.05 -18.08 2.14
N LEU A 83 -0.61 -16.86 2.03
CA LEU A 83 0.17 -15.62 2.01
C LEU A 83 0.96 -15.42 3.29
N ALA A 84 0.32 -15.56 4.45
CA ALA A 84 1.02 -15.49 5.73
C ALA A 84 2.13 -16.54 5.82
N THR A 85 1.89 -17.77 5.36
CA THR A 85 2.91 -18.84 5.34
C THR A 85 4.09 -18.49 4.44
N TYR A 86 3.82 -17.93 3.26
CA TYR A 86 4.85 -17.58 2.29
C TYR A 86 5.70 -16.39 2.74
N VAL A 87 5.11 -15.42 3.45
CA VAL A 87 5.85 -14.31 4.08
C VAL A 87 6.59 -14.79 5.34
N GLY A 88 6.01 -15.70 6.10
CA GLY A 88 6.63 -16.29 7.29
C GLY A 88 5.97 -15.92 8.62
N SER A 89 6.58 -16.40 9.70
CA SER A 89 6.04 -16.30 11.07
C SER A 89 5.75 -14.89 11.60
N PRO A 90 6.40 -13.81 11.14
CA PRO A 90 6.12 -12.46 11.66
C PRO A 90 4.74 -11.91 11.29
N VAL A 91 4.02 -12.54 10.36
CA VAL A 91 2.72 -12.03 9.91
C VAL A 91 1.64 -12.28 10.95
N LYS A 92 0.99 -11.20 11.39
CA LYS A 92 -0.14 -11.22 12.33
C LYS A 92 -1.49 -11.08 11.65
N GLN A 93 -1.52 -10.37 10.53
CA GLN A 93 -2.77 -10.11 9.82
C GLN A 93 -2.52 -9.97 8.32
N VAL A 94 -3.47 -10.45 7.53
CA VAL A 94 -3.58 -10.16 6.10
C VAL A 94 -4.89 -9.42 5.88
N ALA A 95 -4.88 -8.35 5.10
CA ALA A 95 -6.06 -7.57 4.78
C ALA A 95 -6.10 -7.20 3.30
N ARG A 96 -7.30 -6.99 2.74
CA ARG A 96 -7.49 -6.42 1.40
C ARG A 96 -8.60 -5.37 1.45
N TRP A 97 -8.46 -4.31 0.66
CA TRP A 97 -9.53 -3.32 0.54
C TRP A 97 -10.69 -3.90 -0.25
N ASN A 98 -11.90 -3.85 0.32
CA ASN A 98 -13.13 -4.31 -0.31
C ASN A 98 -14.05 -3.12 -0.63
N PRO A 99 -14.04 -2.62 -1.88
CA PRO A 99 -14.88 -1.50 -2.28
C PRO A 99 -16.32 -1.91 -2.60
N ASN A 100 -16.66 -3.20 -2.55
CA ASN A 100 -17.95 -3.73 -3.01
C ASN A 100 -19.00 -3.84 -1.89
N VAL A 101 -18.57 -3.68 -0.63
CA VAL A 101 -19.46 -3.62 0.53
C VAL A 101 -19.82 -2.17 0.89
N SER A 102 -20.89 -1.99 1.67
CA SER A 102 -21.37 -0.67 2.09
C SER A 102 -21.50 -0.60 3.61
N PRO A 103 -20.67 0.21 4.30
CA PRO A 103 -19.59 1.04 3.75
C PRO A 103 -18.41 0.20 3.23
N PRO A 104 -17.61 0.72 2.27
CA PRO A 104 -16.34 0.09 1.90
C PRO A 104 -15.45 -0.08 3.13
N GLN A 105 -14.82 -1.25 3.24
CA GLN A 105 -14.00 -1.62 4.39
C GLN A 105 -12.90 -2.60 3.98
N PHE A 106 -11.99 -2.91 4.89
CA PHE A 106 -11.05 -4.00 4.69
C PHE A 106 -11.71 -5.35 5.01
N ASP A 107 -11.51 -6.33 4.15
CA ASP A 107 -11.58 -7.73 4.59
C ASP A 107 -10.27 -8.02 5.34
N THR A 108 -10.34 -8.75 6.46
CA THR A 108 -9.17 -9.07 7.29
C THR A 108 -9.12 -10.55 7.67
N TRP A 109 -7.91 -11.10 7.77
CA TRP A 109 -7.61 -12.43 8.26
C TRP A 109 -6.56 -12.32 9.36
N PHE A 110 -6.90 -12.80 10.56
CA PHE A 110 -6.03 -12.80 11.74
C PHE A 110 -5.32 -14.16 11.82
N VAL A 111 -4.00 -14.15 11.62
CA VAL A 111 -3.22 -15.38 11.42
C VAL A 111 -3.18 -16.23 12.68
N ASP A 112 -2.94 -15.61 13.83
CA ASP A 112 -2.78 -16.30 15.11
C ASP A 112 -4.11 -16.90 15.61
N ASP A 113 -5.24 -16.26 15.27
CA ASP A 113 -6.57 -16.66 15.72
C ASP A 113 -7.24 -17.65 14.74
N GLY A 114 -6.75 -17.74 13.50
CA GLY A 114 -7.33 -18.60 12.46
C GLY A 114 -8.75 -18.17 12.06
N GLU A 115 -9.05 -16.87 12.15
CA GLU A 115 -10.35 -16.29 11.84
C GLU A 115 -10.21 -15.00 11.02
N GLY A 116 -11.30 -14.55 10.42
CA GLY A 116 -11.31 -13.32 9.64
C GLY A 116 -12.70 -12.70 9.49
N ILE A 117 -12.73 -11.57 8.80
CA ILE A 117 -13.94 -10.87 8.37
C ILE A 117 -13.84 -10.70 6.85
N VAL A 118 -14.75 -11.31 6.11
CA VAL A 118 -14.84 -11.20 4.64
C VAL A 118 -16.25 -10.78 4.26
N ASP A 119 -16.37 -9.71 3.47
CA ASP A 119 -17.65 -9.10 3.12
C ASP A 119 -18.51 -8.74 4.35
N GLY A 120 -17.86 -8.44 5.49
CA GLY A 120 -18.51 -8.14 6.76
C GLY A 120 -19.00 -9.36 7.55
N ASN A 121 -18.70 -10.58 7.11
CA ASN A 121 -19.06 -11.81 7.81
C ASN A 121 -17.83 -12.44 8.46
N PHE A 122 -18.02 -12.99 9.67
CA PHE A 122 -16.98 -13.79 10.31
C PHE A 122 -16.75 -15.10 9.55
N VAL A 123 -15.49 -15.41 9.28
CA VAL A 123 -15.04 -16.63 8.62
C VAL A 123 -13.98 -17.33 9.48
N PHE A 124 -13.96 -18.66 9.44
CA PHE A 124 -13.01 -19.50 10.19
C PHE A 124 -12.22 -20.45 9.29
N ASP A 125 -12.51 -20.43 7.98
CA ASP A 125 -11.76 -21.17 6.98
C ASP A 125 -10.98 -20.17 6.12
N PRO A 126 -9.64 -20.27 6.01
CA PRO A 126 -8.87 -19.35 5.19
C PRO A 126 -9.25 -19.42 3.71
N SER A 127 -9.87 -20.51 3.24
CA SER A 127 -10.38 -20.59 1.87
C SER A 127 -11.55 -19.64 1.59
N ASP A 128 -12.24 -19.14 2.63
CA ASP A 128 -13.24 -18.08 2.52
C ASP A 128 -12.59 -16.69 2.31
N PHE A 129 -11.26 -16.59 2.44
CA PHE A 129 -10.45 -15.44 2.04
C PHE A 129 -9.49 -15.83 0.90
N PRO A 130 -10.01 -16.05 -0.32
CA PRO A 130 -9.18 -16.36 -1.48
C PRO A 130 -8.34 -15.14 -1.88
N LEU A 131 -7.10 -15.40 -2.33
CA LEU A 131 -6.32 -14.36 -2.99
C LEU A 131 -6.72 -14.27 -4.47
N GLU A 132 -6.41 -13.13 -5.06
CA GLU A 132 -6.61 -12.82 -6.46
C GLU A 132 -5.25 -12.51 -7.07
N VAL A 133 -5.06 -12.97 -8.30
CA VAL A 133 -3.85 -12.67 -9.07
C VAL A 133 -3.83 -11.18 -9.39
N GLY A 134 -2.71 -10.50 -9.12
CA GLY A 134 -2.61 -9.03 -9.21
C GLY A 134 -3.35 -8.29 -8.09
N GLY A 135 -3.93 -9.02 -7.13
CA GLY A 135 -4.55 -8.43 -5.94
C GLY A 135 -3.52 -7.75 -5.05
N SER A 136 -3.97 -6.69 -4.37
CA SER A 136 -3.16 -5.94 -3.41
C SER A 136 -3.59 -6.24 -1.98
N TYR A 137 -2.62 -6.58 -1.14
CA TYR A 137 -2.82 -7.03 0.23
C TYR A 137 -2.00 -6.19 1.20
N TRP A 138 -2.53 -6.02 2.39
CA TRP A 138 -1.88 -5.39 3.52
C TRP A 138 -1.50 -6.48 4.51
N ILE A 139 -0.24 -6.51 4.90
CA ILE A 139 0.33 -7.51 5.80
C ILE A 139 0.80 -6.78 7.04
N GLN A 140 0.16 -7.10 8.17
CA GLN A 140 0.61 -6.64 9.47
C GLN A 140 1.74 -7.55 9.94
N ILE A 141 2.90 -6.97 10.16
CA ILE A 141 4.10 -7.67 10.60
C ILE A 141 4.42 -7.24 12.03
N ASP A 142 4.73 -8.21 12.89
CA ASP A 142 5.35 -7.96 14.19
C ASP A 142 6.82 -7.63 14.00
N SER A 143 7.17 -6.34 14.10
CA SER A 143 8.56 -5.89 13.94
C SER A 143 9.48 -6.31 15.08
N SER A 144 8.92 -6.91 16.14
CA SER A 144 9.68 -7.46 17.27
C SER A 144 10.02 -8.95 17.10
N ASP A 145 9.53 -9.62 16.06
CA ASP A 145 9.88 -11.03 15.78
C ASP A 145 11.39 -11.13 15.48
N PRO A 146 12.16 -11.89 16.28
CA PRO A 146 13.60 -12.05 16.07
C PRO A 146 13.96 -12.79 14.76
N ASN A 147 12.98 -13.40 14.09
CA ASN A 147 13.12 -14.08 12.80
C ASN A 147 12.56 -13.25 11.64
N LEU A 148 12.39 -11.94 11.81
CA LEU A 148 11.98 -11.06 10.74
C LEU A 148 13.05 -10.99 9.64
N ASP A 149 12.90 -11.84 8.63
CA ASP A 149 13.64 -11.73 7.38
C ASP A 149 12.89 -10.82 6.39
N VAL A 150 13.65 -10.03 5.62
CA VAL A 150 13.08 -9.20 4.55
C VAL A 150 12.57 -10.12 3.45
N VAL A 151 11.24 -10.19 3.29
CA VAL A 151 10.62 -10.93 2.18
C VAL A 151 10.43 -10.01 1.00
N SER A 152 11.00 -10.40 -0.14
CA SER A 152 10.78 -9.74 -1.43
C SER A 152 10.01 -10.66 -2.36
N PHE A 153 8.91 -10.15 -2.92
CA PHE A 153 8.03 -10.86 -3.85
C PHE A 153 8.44 -10.45 -5.27
N VAL A 154 9.56 -10.98 -5.76
CA VAL A 154 9.96 -10.76 -7.15
C VAL A 154 9.45 -11.91 -7.98
N GLY A 155 8.33 -11.72 -8.68
CA GLY A 155 7.93 -12.58 -9.79
C GLY A 155 8.42 -11.99 -11.11
N ASP A 156 8.23 -12.74 -12.20
CA ASP A 156 8.47 -12.20 -13.54
C ASP A 156 7.53 -11.02 -13.81
N VAL A 157 8.07 -9.92 -14.33
CA VAL A 157 7.23 -8.79 -14.71
C VAL A 157 6.61 -9.10 -16.07
N PRO A 158 5.27 -9.03 -16.22
CA PRO A 158 4.62 -9.26 -17.50
C PRO A 158 5.13 -8.25 -18.53
N ALA A 159 5.27 -8.68 -19.79
CA ALA A 159 5.62 -7.76 -20.86
C ALA A 159 4.64 -6.57 -20.90
N GLU A 160 5.14 -5.39 -21.30
CA GLU A 160 4.33 -4.21 -21.59
C GLU A 160 3.11 -4.60 -22.45
N GLY A 161 1.92 -4.17 -22.06
CA GLY A 161 0.71 -4.56 -22.78
C GLY A 161 0.04 -5.87 -22.35
N ALA A 162 0.71 -6.73 -21.58
CA ALA A 162 0.19 -8.06 -21.26
C ALA A 162 -0.96 -8.04 -20.23
N VAL A 163 -1.09 -6.96 -19.46
CA VAL A 163 -2.12 -6.79 -18.44
C VAL A 163 -3.00 -5.59 -18.78
N SER A 164 -4.31 -5.83 -18.82
CA SER A 164 -5.30 -4.78 -18.98
C SER A 164 -6.32 -4.82 -17.83
N PHE A 165 -6.56 -3.68 -17.20
CA PHE A 165 -7.60 -3.53 -16.18
C PHE A 165 -8.26 -2.17 -16.33
N THR A 166 -9.52 -2.04 -15.91
CA THR A 166 -10.21 -0.75 -15.89
C THR A 166 -10.21 -0.22 -14.48
N LEU A 167 -9.62 0.96 -14.26
CA LEU A 167 -9.72 1.64 -12.98
C LEU A 167 -11.14 2.22 -12.81
N LYS A 168 -11.69 2.05 -11.62
CA LYS A 168 -13.05 2.49 -11.30
C LYS A 168 -13.04 3.98 -10.97
N GLY A 169 -13.87 4.75 -11.64
CA GLY A 169 -14.22 6.10 -11.24
C GLY A 169 -15.49 6.14 -10.39
N GLY A 170 -15.60 7.16 -9.54
CA GLY A 170 -16.82 7.42 -8.78
C GLY A 170 -17.72 8.48 -9.42
N THR A 171 -19.03 8.41 -9.15
CA THR A 171 -20.00 9.41 -9.59
C THR A 171 -20.28 10.42 -8.47
N GLY A 172 -19.76 11.64 -8.57
CA GLY A 172 -19.96 12.72 -7.59
C GLY A 172 -18.95 12.76 -6.43
N THR A 173 -18.28 11.65 -6.15
CA THR A 173 -17.05 11.53 -5.36
C THR A 173 -16.07 10.64 -6.11
N CYS A 174 -14.77 10.70 -5.83
CA CYS A 174 -13.86 9.75 -6.44
C CYS A 174 -14.05 8.32 -5.89
N ALA A 175 -13.61 7.33 -6.66
CA ALA A 175 -13.42 5.97 -6.20
C ALA A 175 -11.93 5.69 -6.04
N ASN A 176 -11.56 5.04 -4.93
CA ASN A 176 -10.17 4.67 -4.64
C ASN A 176 -9.83 3.33 -5.29
N ASN A 177 -8.72 3.32 -6.01
CA ASN A 177 -8.13 2.14 -6.63
C ASN A 177 -6.76 1.90 -6.02
N GLN A 178 -6.45 0.67 -5.64
CA GLN A 178 -5.10 0.30 -5.22
C GLN A 178 -4.34 -0.24 -6.43
N ILE A 179 -3.17 0.31 -6.71
CA ILE A 179 -2.30 -0.05 -7.83
C ILE A 179 -0.87 -0.28 -7.34
N MET A 180 -0.06 -0.97 -8.13
CA MET A 180 1.38 -1.09 -7.90
C MET A 180 2.14 -0.66 -9.15
N VAL A 181 3.24 0.07 -8.95
CA VAL A 181 4.15 0.41 -10.05
C VAL A 181 5.00 -0.82 -10.37
N PRO A 182 4.98 -1.36 -11.61
CA PRO A 182 5.68 -2.59 -11.97
C PRO A 182 7.19 -2.46 -11.85
N LEU A 183 7.87 -3.58 -11.52
CA LEU A 183 9.31 -3.61 -11.23
C LEU A 183 10.22 -3.34 -12.44
N ASP A 184 9.73 -3.53 -13.66
CA ASP A 184 10.48 -3.42 -14.91
C ASP A 184 10.29 -2.10 -15.65
N GLN A 185 9.58 -1.12 -15.07
CA GLN A 185 9.44 0.21 -15.64
C GLN A 185 10.72 1.06 -15.48
N TYR A 186 11.83 0.51 -15.95
CA TYR A 186 13.15 1.13 -15.98
C TYR A 186 13.22 2.35 -16.91
N ASP A 187 12.20 2.62 -17.71
CA ASP A 187 12.25 3.59 -18.82
C ASP A 187 11.11 4.61 -18.90
N GLN A 188 10.35 4.82 -17.81
CA GLN A 188 9.27 5.83 -17.84
C GLN A 188 9.43 6.80 -16.70
N ASN A 189 9.41 8.09 -17.02
CA ASN A 189 9.61 9.24 -16.14
C ASN A 189 8.55 9.36 -15.02
N ILE A 190 8.22 8.28 -14.31
CA ILE A 190 7.28 8.21 -13.18
C ILE A 190 8.09 8.42 -11.90
N ASN A 191 8.59 9.64 -11.72
CA ASN A 191 9.46 9.94 -10.58
C ASN A 191 8.66 10.43 -9.37
N ASN A 192 7.45 10.92 -9.61
CA ASN A 192 6.63 11.55 -8.59
C ASN A 192 5.13 11.32 -8.80
N GLY A 193 4.33 11.81 -7.83
CA GLY A 193 2.88 11.64 -7.83
C GLY A 193 2.18 12.30 -9.03
N ALA A 194 2.71 13.40 -9.56
CA ALA A 194 2.16 14.05 -10.76
C ALA A 194 2.42 13.21 -12.01
N ASP A 195 3.63 12.66 -12.15
CA ASP A 195 3.99 11.80 -13.27
C ASP A 195 3.18 10.50 -13.25
N LEU A 196 2.98 9.90 -12.07
CA LEU A 196 2.14 8.71 -11.91
C LEU A 196 0.69 8.99 -12.32
N ALA A 197 0.12 10.12 -11.89
CA ALA A 197 -1.22 10.52 -12.31
C ALA A 197 -1.29 10.72 -13.84
N ALA A 198 -0.31 11.40 -14.43
CA ALA A 198 -0.27 11.62 -15.88
C ALA A 198 -0.17 10.31 -16.68
N ASN A 199 0.63 9.36 -16.21
CA ASN A 199 0.76 8.05 -16.84
C ASN A 199 -0.56 7.27 -16.78
N ILE A 200 -1.20 7.19 -15.60
CA ILE A 200 -2.51 6.56 -15.43
C ILE A 200 -3.57 7.20 -16.33
N ALA A 201 -3.60 8.54 -16.39
CA ALA A 201 -4.57 9.26 -17.19
C ALA A 201 -4.41 8.96 -18.69
N THR A 202 -3.16 8.91 -19.16
CA THR A 202 -2.80 8.54 -20.53
C THR A 202 -3.22 7.10 -20.84
N ALA A 203 -2.84 6.16 -19.97
CA ALA A 203 -3.18 4.74 -20.11
C ALA A 203 -4.69 4.48 -20.14
N ASN A 204 -5.48 5.31 -19.44
CA ASN A 204 -6.93 5.21 -19.36
C ASN A 204 -7.69 6.10 -20.35
N SER A 205 -6.98 6.88 -21.18
CA SER A 205 -7.57 7.88 -22.09
C SER A 205 -8.53 8.87 -21.40
N ILE A 206 -8.17 9.30 -20.19
CA ILE A 206 -8.94 10.27 -19.39
C ILE A 206 -8.15 11.56 -19.18
N SER A 207 -8.83 12.62 -18.74
CA SER A 207 -8.15 13.82 -18.27
C SER A 207 -7.35 13.52 -17.00
N VAL A 208 -6.14 14.07 -16.87
CA VAL A 208 -5.36 13.97 -15.62
C VAL A 208 -6.12 14.53 -14.41
N ASN A 209 -6.98 15.53 -14.63
CA ASN A 209 -7.84 16.10 -13.58
C ASN A 209 -8.99 15.17 -13.15
N ALA A 210 -9.22 14.07 -13.87
CA ALA A 210 -10.10 13.01 -13.40
C ALA A 210 -9.46 12.18 -12.28
N ILE A 211 -8.14 12.26 -12.12
CA ILE A 211 -7.45 11.74 -10.95
C ILE A 211 -7.37 12.89 -9.95
N GLN A 212 -8.00 12.74 -8.79
CA GLN A 212 -8.03 13.79 -7.77
C GLN A 212 -6.82 13.68 -6.83
N GLN A 213 -6.45 12.46 -6.45
CA GLN A 213 -5.37 12.21 -5.50
C GLN A 213 -4.56 10.98 -5.85
N VAL A 214 -3.27 11.04 -5.58
CA VAL A 214 -2.36 9.89 -5.48
C VAL A 214 -1.89 9.82 -4.04
N LEU A 215 -2.04 8.66 -3.40
CA LEU A 215 -1.65 8.46 -2.01
C LEU A 215 -0.67 7.30 -1.89
N ARG A 216 0.29 7.44 -0.98
CA ARG A 216 1.19 6.36 -0.57
C ARG A 216 1.16 6.21 0.95
N TRP A 217 1.14 4.98 1.43
CA TRP A 217 1.19 4.72 2.87
C TRP A 217 2.56 5.08 3.42
N ASN A 218 2.61 5.90 4.48
CA ASN A 218 3.83 6.30 5.14
C ASN A 218 3.85 5.77 6.58
N PRO A 219 4.45 4.59 6.82
CA PRO A 219 4.48 3.97 8.14
C PRO A 219 5.45 4.67 9.11
N THR A 220 6.27 5.62 8.63
CA THR A 220 7.32 6.26 9.45
C THR A 220 6.83 7.48 10.23
N THR A 221 5.66 8.00 9.86
CA THR A 221 5.01 9.12 10.55
C THR A 221 4.33 8.65 11.83
N ILE A 222 4.17 9.57 12.79
CA ILE A 222 3.47 9.29 14.06
C ILE A 222 2.35 10.33 14.24
N PRO A 223 1.06 9.95 14.07
CA PRO A 223 0.59 8.61 13.68
C PRO A 223 0.93 8.27 12.22
N ALA A 224 1.01 6.97 11.91
CA ALA A 224 1.17 6.52 10.54
C ALA A 224 -0.02 7.00 9.70
N GLN A 225 0.28 7.55 8.53
CA GLN A 225 -0.71 8.20 7.68
C GLN A 225 -0.37 8.02 6.20
N PHE A 226 -1.28 8.44 5.33
CA PHE A 226 -0.98 8.55 3.91
C PHE A 226 -0.27 9.88 3.64
N ASP A 227 0.84 9.81 2.91
CA ASP A 227 1.24 10.98 2.11
C ASP A 227 0.25 11.10 0.96
N VAL A 228 -0.06 12.32 0.54
CA VAL A 228 -1.03 12.60 -0.52
C VAL A 228 -0.50 13.65 -1.49
N TRP A 229 -0.72 13.42 -2.77
CA TRP A 229 -0.56 14.40 -3.83
C TRP A 229 -1.93 14.73 -4.42
N TYR A 230 -2.32 16.01 -4.37
CA TYR A 230 -3.56 16.54 -4.95
C TYR A 230 -3.27 17.00 -6.38
N VAL A 231 -3.73 16.20 -7.34
CA VAL A 231 -3.30 16.31 -8.75
C VAL A 231 -3.74 17.63 -9.39
N ALA A 232 -5.01 18.01 -9.21
CA ALA A 232 -5.57 19.21 -9.82
C ALA A 232 -5.01 20.51 -9.22
N ASP A 233 -4.65 20.46 -7.93
CA ASP A 233 -4.16 21.61 -7.17
C ASP A 233 -2.63 21.77 -7.30
N GLY A 234 -1.92 20.73 -7.73
CA GLY A 234 -0.46 20.76 -7.90
C GLY A 234 0.29 20.87 -6.57
N GLU A 235 -0.27 20.29 -5.51
CA GLU A 235 0.23 20.36 -4.14
C GLU A 235 0.09 19.01 -3.45
N GLY A 236 0.73 18.84 -2.30
CA GLY A 236 0.70 17.60 -1.55
C GLY A 236 0.98 17.78 -0.07
N ILE A 237 0.85 16.67 0.66
CA ILE A 237 1.27 16.52 2.05
C ILE A 237 2.21 15.32 2.09
N VAL A 238 3.46 15.56 2.46
CA VAL A 238 4.52 14.53 2.56
C VAL A 238 5.13 14.62 3.95
N ASN A 239 5.15 13.51 4.69
CA ASN A 239 5.58 13.47 6.09
C ASN A 239 4.81 14.46 7.00
N GLY A 240 3.58 14.82 6.63
CA GLY A 240 2.76 15.81 7.35
C GLY A 240 3.02 17.28 6.96
N ASP A 241 4.02 17.55 6.12
CA ASP A 241 4.33 18.89 5.65
C ASP A 241 3.68 19.18 4.29
N PHE A 242 3.21 20.41 4.11
CA PHE A 242 2.64 20.85 2.85
C PHE A 242 3.75 21.11 1.83
N VAL A 243 3.58 20.55 0.64
CA VAL A 243 4.57 20.64 -0.44
C VAL A 243 3.91 21.10 -1.75
N PHE A 244 4.64 21.90 -2.52
CA PHE A 244 4.22 22.36 -3.86
C PHE A 244 5.15 21.85 -4.97
N ASP A 245 6.27 21.25 -4.60
CA ASP A 245 7.18 20.59 -5.53
C ASP A 245 6.78 19.11 -5.63
N PRO A 246 6.32 18.63 -6.80
CA PRO A 246 5.94 17.22 -6.97
C PRO A 246 7.09 16.27 -6.67
N ASN A 247 8.34 16.68 -6.86
CA ASN A 247 9.51 15.83 -6.63
C ASN A 247 9.72 15.46 -5.15
N LEU A 248 8.99 16.10 -4.23
CA LEU A 248 8.98 15.71 -2.81
C LEU A 248 8.04 14.52 -2.55
N PHE A 249 7.04 14.30 -3.39
CA PHE A 249 6.26 13.06 -3.40
C PHE A 249 6.91 12.07 -4.36
N VAL A 250 7.90 11.34 -3.88
CA VAL A 250 8.65 10.37 -4.70
C VAL A 250 7.80 9.13 -4.99
N VAL A 251 7.78 8.69 -6.25
CA VAL A 251 7.22 7.40 -6.64
C VAL A 251 8.33 6.35 -6.71
N GLU A 252 8.10 5.22 -6.07
CA GLU A 252 9.05 4.12 -5.92
C GLU A 252 8.50 2.90 -6.64
N ILE A 253 9.36 2.28 -7.44
CA ILE A 253 9.04 1.07 -8.19
C ILE A 253 8.74 -0.08 -7.21
N GLY A 254 7.70 -0.87 -7.48
CA GLY A 254 7.27 -1.96 -6.61
C GLY A 254 6.48 -1.51 -5.38
N HIS A 255 6.24 -0.20 -5.21
CA HIS A 255 5.46 0.30 -4.09
C HIS A 255 3.96 0.39 -4.47
N PRO A 256 3.06 0.11 -3.51
CA PRO A 256 1.63 0.25 -3.70
C PRO A 256 1.18 1.71 -3.52
N TYR A 257 0.29 2.15 -4.41
CA TYR A 257 -0.31 3.47 -4.40
C TYR A 257 -1.83 3.36 -4.39
N TRP A 258 -2.47 4.37 -3.82
CA TRP A 258 -3.92 4.55 -3.91
C TRP A 258 -4.20 5.72 -4.82
N VAL A 259 -5.15 5.53 -5.74
CA VAL A 259 -5.49 6.54 -6.74
C VAL A 259 -6.99 6.79 -6.71
N CYS A 260 -7.35 8.03 -6.42
CA CYS A 260 -8.72 8.51 -6.27
C CYS A 260 -9.20 9.06 -7.62
N MET A 261 -10.08 8.32 -8.30
CA MET A 261 -10.54 8.63 -9.65
C MET A 261 -12.01 9.08 -9.69
N ALA A 262 -12.26 10.22 -10.33
CA ALA A 262 -13.58 10.82 -10.54
C ALA A 262 -14.28 10.34 -11.82
N SER A 263 -13.58 9.64 -12.72
CA SER A 263 -14.19 9.00 -13.89
C SER A 263 -13.44 7.72 -14.24
N SER A 264 -14.17 6.68 -14.65
CA SER A 264 -13.56 5.45 -15.17
C SER A 264 -12.92 5.74 -16.53
N GLY A 265 -11.85 5.00 -16.85
CA GLY A 265 -11.29 4.95 -18.20
C GLY A 265 -11.93 3.87 -19.07
N ASP A 266 -11.49 3.79 -20.32
CA ASP A 266 -11.96 2.80 -21.32
C ASP A 266 -11.15 1.48 -21.29
N GLY A 267 -10.46 1.22 -20.18
CA GLY A 267 -9.55 0.08 -20.00
C GLY A 267 -8.09 0.53 -20.09
N ALA A 268 -7.39 0.50 -18.96
CA ALA A 268 -5.96 0.74 -18.90
C ALA A 268 -5.21 -0.48 -19.43
N VAL A 269 -4.25 -0.24 -20.29
CA VAL A 269 -3.09 -1.11 -20.46
C VAL A 269 -2.02 -0.57 -19.54
N TRP A 270 -1.56 -1.36 -18.57
CA TRP A 270 -0.55 -0.95 -17.59
C TRP A 270 0.38 -2.13 -17.30
N PRO A 271 1.72 -1.95 -17.38
CA PRO A 271 2.43 -0.75 -17.82
C PRO A 271 2.31 -0.51 -19.34
N GLN A 272 2.45 0.76 -19.75
CA GLN A 272 2.94 1.15 -21.08
C GLN A 272 4.40 1.56 -20.98
#